data_AF-A0A2T6G4Z1-F1
#
_entry.id   AF-A0A2T6G4Z1-F1
#
_cell.length_a   1.000
_cell.length_b   1.000
_cell.length_c   1.000
_cell.angle_alpha   90.00
_cell.angle_beta   90.00
_cell.angle_gamma   90.00
#
_symmetry.space_group_name_H-M   'P 1'
#
loop_
_entity.id
_entity.type
_entity.pdbx_description
1 polymer ?
#
loop_
_entity_poly.entity_id
_entity_poly.type
_entity_poly.pdbx_seq_one_letter_code
_entity_poly.pdbx_strand_id
1 'polypeptide(L)'
;MMIFSLVVTLFLFMNTGCGKSPQNNENAPGASVKLEEAQKFAIDKFNLKKILSSELRLLTEKERTRLTDEQKKLTPVYYVIVGENNEGKEITVYISSNSMNDYFSIP
;
A
#
# COMPACT_ATOMS: atom_id res chain seq x y z
N MET A 1 -55.29 32.41 2.38
CA MET A 1 -53.89 32.83 2.56
C MET A 1 -53.31 32.05 3.74
N MET A 2 -52.75 30.87 3.48
CA MET A 2 -52.04 30.05 4.46
C MET A 2 -50.92 29.32 3.71
N ILE A 3 -49.84 30.04 3.44
CA ILE A 3 -48.59 29.51 2.89
C ILE A 3 -47.49 29.91 3.86
N PHE A 4 -47.51 29.39 5.09
CA PHE A 4 -46.45 29.68 6.06
C PHE A 4 -46.29 28.53 7.06
N SER A 5 -46.09 27.31 6.56
CA SER A 5 -45.63 26.21 7.40
C SER A 5 -44.79 25.22 6.60
N LEU A 6 -43.72 25.71 5.98
CA LEU A 6 -42.77 24.86 5.24
C LEU A 6 -41.31 25.27 5.42
N VAL A 7 -40.97 26.04 6.47
CA VAL A 7 -39.62 26.63 6.63
C VAL A 7 -38.87 26.08 7.85
N VAL A 8 -39.45 25.15 8.62
CA VAL A 8 -38.84 24.68 9.89
C VAL A 8 -38.16 23.30 9.78
N THR A 9 -38.12 22.69 8.59
CA THR A 9 -37.48 21.37 8.40
C THR A 9 -36.13 21.41 7.69
N LEU A 10 -35.61 22.60 7.37
CA LEU A 10 -34.37 22.77 6.59
C LEU A 10 -33.16 23.27 7.40
N PHE A 11 -33.17 23.09 8.73
CA PHE A 11 -32.07 23.51 9.62
C PHE A 11 -31.42 22.37 10.42
N LEU A 12 -31.66 21.10 10.05
CA LEU A 12 -31.09 19.93 10.74
C LEU A 12 -29.97 19.20 9.98
N PHE A 13 -29.51 19.73 8.83
CA PHE A 13 -28.44 19.10 8.04
C PHE A 13 -27.07 19.80 8.13
N MET A 14 -26.81 20.61 9.16
CA MET A 14 -25.50 21.27 9.34
C MET A 14 -24.58 20.64 10.41
N ASN A 15 -24.89 19.45 10.91
CA ASN A 15 -24.08 18.78 11.95
C ASN A 15 -23.67 17.34 11.59
N THR A 16 -23.09 17.12 10.41
CA THR A 16 -22.11 16.02 10.25
C THR A 16 -20.74 16.66 10.18
N GLY A 17 -20.11 16.73 11.35
CA GLY A 17 -18.76 17.25 11.49
C GLY A 17 -17.83 16.58 10.49
N CYS A 18 -17.14 17.40 9.69
CA CYS A 18 -15.80 17.05 9.24
C CYS A 18 -14.98 16.79 10.50
N GLY A 19 -14.95 15.53 10.94
CA GLY A 19 -13.99 15.05 11.91
C GLY A 19 -12.64 15.54 11.43
N LYS A 20 -11.95 16.28 12.31
CA LYS A 20 -10.61 16.80 12.10
C LYS A 20 -9.81 15.73 11.35
N SER A 21 -9.34 16.04 10.13
CA SER A 21 -8.31 15.22 9.50
C SER A 21 -7.26 14.95 10.57
N PRO A 22 -6.89 13.68 10.83
CA PRO A 22 -5.86 13.38 11.81
C PRO A 22 -4.66 14.26 11.48
N GLN A 23 -4.14 14.96 12.49
CA GLN A 23 -2.91 15.73 12.34
C GLN A 23 -1.90 14.82 11.66
N ASN A 24 -1.49 15.21 10.46
CA ASN A 24 -0.42 14.55 9.73
C ASN A 24 0.82 14.75 10.59
N ASN A 25 1.12 13.77 11.45
CA ASN A 25 2.34 13.78 12.24
C ASN A 25 3.47 13.70 11.20
N GLU A 26 4.11 14.84 10.94
CA GLU A 26 5.20 14.99 9.97
C GLU A 26 6.40 14.06 10.26
N ASN A 27 6.37 13.41 11.44
CA ASN A 27 7.33 12.44 11.94
C ASN A 27 6.86 10.98 11.85
N ALA A 28 5.71 10.68 11.24
CA ALA A 28 5.36 9.29 10.97
C ALA A 28 6.38 8.75 9.95
N PRO A 29 7.17 7.72 10.28
CA PRO A 29 8.12 7.16 9.32
C PRO A 29 7.33 6.57 8.16
N GLY A 30 7.29 7.31 7.05
CA GLY A 30 6.75 6.83 5.79
C GLY A 30 7.64 5.73 5.20
N ALA A 31 7.21 5.17 4.07
CA ALA A 31 8.07 4.29 3.29
C ALA A 31 9.39 4.99 2.98
N SER A 32 10.51 4.39 3.39
CA SER A 32 11.85 4.92 3.10
C SER A 32 12.29 4.58 1.67
N VAL A 33 11.78 3.47 1.14
CA VAL A 33 11.99 3.02 -0.24
C VAL A 33 10.94 3.68 -1.13
N LYS A 34 11.35 4.16 -2.31
CA LYS A 34 10.41 4.66 -3.33
C LYS A 34 9.91 3.53 -4.22
N LEU A 35 8.70 3.69 -4.77
CA LEU A 35 8.12 2.69 -5.67
C LEU A 35 9.01 2.45 -6.89
N GLU A 36 9.55 3.51 -7.49
CA GLU A 36 10.38 3.42 -8.70
C GLU A 36 11.68 2.65 -8.42
N GLU A 37 12.24 2.79 -7.22
CA GLU A 37 13.43 2.06 -6.77
C GLU A 37 13.10 0.57 -6.59
N ALA A 38 11.97 0.27 -5.95
CA ALA A 38 11.47 -1.10 -5.78
C ALA A 38 11.21 -1.78 -7.14
N GLN A 39 10.58 -1.08 -8.09
CA GLN A 39 10.32 -1.56 -9.44
C GLN A 39 11.62 -1.84 -10.21
N LYS A 40 12.56 -0.90 -10.19
CA LYS A 40 13.86 -1.09 -10.85
C LYS A 40 14.60 -2.29 -10.27
N PHE A 41 14.63 -2.41 -8.94
CA PHE A 41 15.23 -3.56 -8.29
C PHE A 41 14.53 -4.87 -8.67
N ALA A 42 13.20 -4.89 -8.75
CA ALA A 42 12.47 -6.09 -9.16
C ALA A 42 12.86 -6.53 -10.59
N ILE A 43 12.95 -5.58 -11.52
CA ILE A 43 13.40 -5.82 -12.90
C ILE A 43 14.83 -6.38 -12.91
N ASP A 44 15.76 -5.69 -12.26
CA ASP A 44 17.19 -6.02 -12.30
C ASP A 44 17.50 -7.34 -11.58
N LYS A 45 16.88 -7.57 -10.41
CA LYS A 45 17.17 -8.72 -9.54
C LYS A 45 16.46 -10.00 -9.98
N PHE A 46 15.23 -9.88 -10.47
CA PHE A 46 14.39 -11.04 -10.82
C PHE A 46 14.22 -11.23 -12.32
N ASN A 47 14.94 -10.45 -13.15
CA ASN A 47 14.88 -10.50 -14.60
C ASN A 47 13.45 -10.37 -15.14
N LEU A 48 12.68 -9.45 -14.54
CA LEU A 48 11.32 -9.16 -15.04
C LEU A 48 11.44 -8.42 -16.36
N LYS A 49 10.81 -8.96 -17.39
CA LYS A 49 10.70 -8.34 -18.72
C LYS A 49 9.72 -7.17 -18.71
N LYS A 50 8.64 -7.28 -17.93
CA LYS A 50 7.64 -6.22 -17.73
C LYS A 50 7.00 -6.35 -16.35
N ILE A 51 6.56 -5.22 -15.81
CA ILE A 51 5.73 -5.16 -14.61
C ILE A 51 4.26 -5.15 -15.04
N LEU A 52 3.46 -6.02 -14.44
CA LEU A 52 2.02 -6.15 -14.66
C LEU A 52 1.24 -5.30 -13.65
N SER A 53 1.67 -5.29 -12.38
CA SER A 53 1.08 -4.46 -11.34
C SER A 53 2.09 -4.16 -10.23
N SER A 54 1.83 -3.08 -9.49
CA SER A 54 2.60 -2.75 -8.29
C SER A 54 1.72 -2.03 -7.27
N GLU A 55 1.77 -2.47 -6.02
CA GLU A 55 1.00 -1.87 -4.93
C GLU A 55 1.82 -1.83 -3.63
N LEU A 56 1.50 -0.89 -2.75
CA LEU A 56 2.05 -0.81 -1.39
C LEU A 56 0.98 -1.30 -0.43
N ARG A 57 1.21 -2.44 0.23
CA ARG A 57 0.24 -3.01 1.17
C ARG A 57 0.87 -3.82 2.29
N LEU A 58 0.05 -4.14 3.27
CA LEU A 58 0.42 -5.12 4.29
C LEU A 58 0.47 -6.52 3.68
N LEU A 59 1.43 -7.33 4.13
CA LEU A 59 1.45 -8.76 3.80
C LEU A 59 0.28 -9.49 4.48
N THR A 60 -0.34 -10.39 3.73
CA THR A 60 -1.32 -11.35 4.26
C THR A 60 -0.64 -12.35 5.20
N GLU A 61 -1.42 -13.03 6.04
CA GLU A 61 -0.89 -14.07 6.93
C GLU A 61 -0.14 -15.17 6.18
N LYS A 62 -0.66 -15.58 5.02
CA LYS A 62 -0.02 -16.59 4.16
C LYS A 62 1.32 -16.10 3.63
N GLU A 63 1.43 -14.85 3.19
CA GLU A 63 2.70 -14.28 2.71
C GLU A 63 3.71 -14.11 3.85
N ARG A 64 3.24 -13.74 5.05
CA ARG A 64 4.09 -13.64 6.25
C ARG A 64 4.74 -14.95 6.66
N THR A 65 4.21 -16.10 6.24
CA THR A 65 4.86 -17.41 6.47
C THR A 65 6.22 -17.54 5.77
N ARG A 66 6.48 -16.71 4.74
CA ARG A 66 7.75 -16.68 4.00
C ARG A 66 8.82 -15.82 4.68
N LEU A 67 8.43 -14.97 5.63
CA LEU A 67 9.36 -14.09 6.33
C LEU A 67 10.22 -14.88 7.31
N THR A 68 11.47 -14.46 7.46
CA THR A 68 12.33 -14.91 8.57
C THR A 68 11.79 -14.36 9.90
N ASP A 69 12.22 -14.95 11.01
CA ASP A 69 11.80 -14.48 12.34
C ASP A 69 12.29 -13.06 12.66
N GLU A 70 13.35 -12.60 12.01
CA GLU A 70 13.82 -11.22 12.08
C GLU A 70 12.90 -10.28 11.28
N GLN A 71 12.55 -10.65 10.04
CA GLN A 71 11.65 -9.86 9.20
C GLN A 71 10.24 -9.76 9.80
N LYS A 72 9.76 -10.79 10.50
CA LYS A 72 8.47 -10.76 11.21
C LYS A 72 8.40 -9.71 12.32
N LYS A 73 9.54 -9.24 12.83
CA LYS A 73 9.62 -8.16 13.84
C LYS A 73 9.54 -6.77 13.23
N LEU A 74 9.66 -6.65 11.90
CA LEU A 74 9.60 -5.38 11.17
C LEU A 74 8.16 -5.05 10.76
N THR A 75 7.96 -3.81 10.33
CA THR A 75 6.69 -3.35 9.76
C THR A 75 6.34 -4.18 8.52
N PRO A 76 5.18 -4.85 8.46
CA PRO A 76 4.84 -5.76 7.38
C PRO A 76 4.28 -5.04 6.15
N VAL A 77 4.71 -3.80 5.87
CA VAL A 77 4.30 -3.02 4.70
C VAL A 77 5.33 -3.23 3.59
N TYR A 78 4.88 -3.75 2.46
CA TYR A 78 5.71 -4.17 1.34
C TYR A 78 5.17 -3.60 0.03
N TYR A 79 6.09 -3.27 -0.88
CA TYR A 79 5.80 -3.19 -2.30
C TYR A 79 5.62 -4.59 -2.83
N VAL A 80 4.44 -4.86 -3.38
CA VAL A 80 4.09 -6.12 -4.05
C VAL A 80 4.06 -5.84 -5.54
N ILE A 81 5.00 -6.43 -6.26
CA ILE A 81 5.24 -6.16 -7.68
C ILE A 81 5.05 -7.46 -8.44
N VAL A 82 4.01 -7.51 -9.28
CA VAL A 82 3.76 -8.64 -10.16
C VAL A 82 4.38 -8.32 -11.51
N GLY A 83 5.17 -9.24 -12.06
CA GLY A 83 5.79 -9.08 -13.37
C GLY A 83 5.89 -10.40 -14.12
N GLU A 84 6.27 -10.31 -15.39
CA GLU A 84 6.51 -11.46 -16.26
C GLU A 84 8.01 -11.54 -16.58
N ASN A 85 8.62 -12.71 -16.44
CA ASN A 85 10.04 -12.93 -16.78
C ASN A 85 10.24 -13.23 -18.28
N ASN A 86 11.48 -13.46 -18.70
CA ASN A 86 11.80 -13.78 -20.10
C ASN A 86 11.21 -15.10 -20.61
N GLU A 87 10.78 -15.99 -19.72
CA GLU A 87 10.12 -17.26 -20.05
C GLU A 87 8.60 -17.11 -20.18
N GLY A 88 8.06 -15.91 -19.96
CA GLY A 88 6.61 -15.67 -19.93
C GLY A 88 5.94 -16.11 -18.62
N LYS A 89 6.73 -16.42 -17.58
CA LYS A 89 6.19 -16.81 -16.27
C LYS A 89 5.93 -15.57 -15.42
N GLU A 90 4.81 -15.57 -14.74
CA GLU A 90 4.49 -14.57 -13.72
C GLU A 90 5.38 -14.78 -12.49
N ILE A 91 5.86 -13.69 -11.90
CA ILE A 91 6.61 -13.68 -10.65
C ILE A 91 6.07 -12.52 -9.83
N THR A 92 5.71 -12.80 -8.58
CA THR A 92 5.38 -11.78 -7.58
C THR A 92 6.60 -11.53 -6.70
N VAL A 93 7.06 -10.28 -6.67
CA VAL A 93 8.19 -9.82 -5.88
C VAL A 93 7.69 -8.94 -4.73
N TYR A 94 8.16 -9.22 -3.53
CA TYR A 94 7.81 -8.50 -2.30
C TYR A 94 9.04 -7.79 -1.78
N ILE A 95 8.99 -6.46 -1.64
CA ILE A 95 10.11 -5.64 -1.16
C ILE A 95 9.64 -4.78 0.01
N SER A 96 10.33 -4.81 1.13
CA SER A 96 9.98 -4.01 2.31
C SER A 96 9.95 -2.52 1.96
N SER A 97 8.91 -1.81 2.42
CA SER A 97 8.81 -0.37 2.22
C SER A 97 9.91 0.43 2.91
N ASN A 98 10.67 -0.21 3.81
CA ASN A 98 11.68 0.42 4.65
C ASN A 98 13.11 -0.07 4.36
N SER A 99 13.28 -1.09 3.51
CA SER A 99 14.58 -1.71 3.24
C SER A 99 14.61 -2.46 1.92
N MET A 100 15.49 -2.04 1.00
CA MET A 100 15.74 -2.76 -0.27
C MET A 100 16.44 -4.11 -0.06
N ASN A 101 16.97 -4.37 1.13
CA ASN A 101 17.63 -5.63 1.47
C ASN A 101 16.64 -6.69 1.96
N ASP A 102 15.42 -6.29 2.33
CA ASP A 102 14.37 -7.18 2.83
C ASP A 102 13.36 -7.47 1.74
N TYR A 103 13.60 -8.56 1.01
CA TYR A 103 12.74 -8.97 -0.10
C TYR A 103 12.61 -10.49 -0.21
N PHE A 104 11.55 -10.93 -0.90
CA PHE A 104 11.36 -12.31 -1.32
C PHE A 104 10.51 -12.36 -2.59
N SER A 105 10.43 -13.52 -3.24
CA SER A 105 9.57 -13.71 -4.41
C SER A 105 8.79 -15.02 -4.35
N ILE A 106 7.68 -15.05 -5.08
CA ILE A 106 6.82 -16.21 -5.28
C ILE A 106 6.56 -16.33 -6.80
N PRO A 107 6.79 -17.50 -7.42
CA PRO A 107 6.44 -17.76 -8.81
C PRO A 107 4.93 -17.98 -8.99
#